data_AF-A0A165P2X1-F1
#
_entry.id   AF-A0A165P2X1-F1
#
_cell.length_a   1.000
_cell.length_b   1.000
_cell.length_c   1.000
_cell.angle_alpha   90.00
_cell.angle_beta   90.00
_cell.angle_gamma   90.00
#
_symmetry.space_group_name_H-M   'P 1'
#
loop_
_entity.id
_entity.type
_entity.pdbx_description
1 polymer ?
#
loop_
_entity_poly.entity_id
_entity_poly.type
_entity_poly.pdbx_seq_one_letter_code
_entity_poly.pdbx_strand_id
1 'polypeptide(L)'
;MDKYRIFFVYRVKNLNYIHVHGMNMENKKLFTVLISSPNDEMNLAQHHHVLPNELLSLLEVESTRINAGIYDLGHWEPYTYS
;
A
#
# COMPACT_ATOMS: atom_id res chain seq x y z
N MET A 1 -5.40 -2.85 -17.67
CA MET A 1 -5.93 -2.11 -16.51
C MET A 1 -5.53 -2.90 -15.29
N ASP A 2 -4.73 -2.34 -14.40
CA ASP A 2 -4.20 -3.09 -13.26
C ASP A 2 -5.32 -3.47 -12.28
N LYS A 3 -5.31 -4.73 -11.82
CA LYS A 3 -6.38 -5.31 -10.99
C LYS A 3 -6.53 -4.62 -9.63
N TYR A 4 -5.45 -4.06 -9.10
CA TYR A 4 -5.41 -3.35 -7.83
C TYR A 4 -4.82 -1.96 -8.02
N ARG A 5 -5.31 -0.99 -7.23
CA ARG A 5 -4.78 0.37 -7.18
C ARG A 5 -4.60 0.80 -5.73
N ILE A 6 -3.39 1.26 -5.39
CA ILE A 6 -3.07 1.84 -4.09
C ILE A 6 -3.47 3.31 -4.10
N PHE A 7 -4.05 3.79 -2.99
CA PHE A 7 -4.44 5.18 -2.82
C PHE A 7 -3.50 5.90 -1.88
N PHE A 8 -3.41 5.46 -0.63
CA PHE A 8 -2.57 6.10 0.38
C PHE A 8 -2.00 5.06 1.35
N VAL A 9 -0.86 5.41 1.92
CA VAL A 9 -0.14 4.64 2.93
C VAL A 9 0.11 5.53 4.15
N TYR A 10 -0.02 4.97 5.35
CA TYR A 10 0.29 5.71 6.57
C TYR A 10 0.72 4.80 7.72
N ARG A 11 1.42 5.38 8.71
CA ARG A 11 1.76 4.74 9.98
C ARG A 11 0.84 5.27 11.08
N VAL A 12 0.33 4.40 11.96
CA VAL A 12 -0.47 4.82 13.14
C VAL A 12 0.22 4.38 14.41
N LYS A 13 0.78 5.34 15.15
CA LYS A 13 1.38 5.20 16.51
C LYS A 13 2.56 4.22 16.63
N ASN A 14 2.49 3.05 16.00
CA ASN A 14 3.54 2.05 15.95
C ASN A 14 4.24 2.14 14.59
N LEU A 15 5.52 2.56 14.63
CA LEU A 15 6.34 2.72 13.43
C LEU A 15 6.75 1.37 12.84
N ASN A 16 6.52 0.25 13.50
CA ASN A 16 6.83 -1.07 12.95
C ASN A 16 5.80 -1.57 11.93
N TYR A 17 4.74 -0.81 11.65
CA TYR A 17 3.71 -1.21 10.70
C TYR A 17 3.25 -0.04 9.83
N ILE A 18 2.90 -0.37 8.59
CA ILE A 18 2.27 0.54 7.64
C ILE A 18 0.88 0.01 7.26
N HIS A 19 -0.07 0.91 7.13
CA HIS A 19 -1.39 0.63 6.58
C HIS A 19 -1.39 1.01 5.10
N VAL A 20 -1.65 0.06 4.22
CA VAL A 20 -1.82 0.29 2.79
C VAL A 20 -3.29 0.18 2.42
N HIS A 21 -3.83 1.23 1.82
CA HIS A 21 -5.23 1.29 1.39
C HIS A 21 -5.33 1.37 -0.13
N GLY A 22 -6.31 0.68 -0.68
CA GLY A 22 -6.53 0.67 -2.11
C GLY A 22 -7.87 0.08 -2.51
N MET A 23 -8.02 -0.19 -3.79
CA MET A 23 -9.22 -0.79 -4.38
C MET A 23 -8.86 -1.89 -5.37
N ASN A 24 -9.60 -2.98 -5.32
CA ASN A 24 -9.66 -3.93 -6.42
C ASN A 24 -10.53 -3.32 -7.53
N MET A 25 -9.93 -3.06 -8.70
CA MET A 25 -10.53 -2.35 -9.81
C MET A 25 -11.59 -3.17 -10.57
N GLU A 26 -11.56 -4.50 -10.44
CA GLU A 26 -12.49 -5.42 -11.08
C GLU A 26 -13.84 -5.41 -10.37
N ASN A 27 -13.83 -5.59 -9.04
CA ASN A 27 -15.05 -5.70 -8.23
C ASN A 27 -15.38 -4.45 -7.40
N LYS A 28 -14.56 -3.39 -7.53
CA LYS A 28 -14.69 -2.11 -6.81
C LYS A 28 -14.65 -2.21 -5.29
N LYS A 29 -14.13 -3.32 -4.74
CA LYS A 29 -13.99 -3.49 -3.28
C LYS A 29 -12.73 -2.78 -2.79
N LEU A 30 -12.88 -2.02 -1.71
CA LEU A 30 -11.76 -1.45 -0.98
C LEU A 30 -11.01 -2.56 -0.23
N PHE A 31 -9.70 -2.38 -0.08
CA PHE A 31 -8.87 -3.24 0.74
C PHE A 31 -7.99 -2.39 1.66
N THR A 32 -7.66 -2.98 2.81
CA THR A 32 -6.68 -2.47 3.75
C THR A 32 -5.74 -3.61 4.10
N VAL A 33 -4.43 -3.39 3.95
CA VAL A 33 -3.41 -4.34 4.37
C VAL A 33 -2.55 -3.67 5.43
N LEU A 34 -2.33 -4.37 6.53
CA LEU A 34 -1.33 -4.00 7.53
C LEU A 34 -0.05 -4.75 7.20
N ILE A 35 1.02 -4.03 6.91
CA ILE A 35 2.31 -4.62 6.52
C ILE A 35 3.34 -4.30 7.59
N SER A 36 4.15 -5.31 7.94
CA SER A 36 5.30 -5.13 8.82
C SER A 36 6.32 -4.20 8.16
N SER A 37 6.81 -3.22 8.90
CA SER A 37 7.84 -2.29 8.44
C SER A 37 8.86 -1.97 9.53
N PRO A 38 9.67 -2.96 9.97
CA PRO A 38 10.75 -2.69 10.90
C PRO A 38 11.81 -1.82 10.21
N ASN A 39 12.34 -0.82 10.92
CA ASN A 39 13.32 0.14 10.39
C ASN A 39 12.82 0.99 9.22
N ASP A 40 11.52 1.30 9.19
CA ASP A 40 10.89 2.13 8.16
C ASP A 40 10.86 1.55 6.74
N GLU A 41 11.29 0.30 6.55
CA GLU A 41 11.22 -0.41 5.27
C GLU A 41 10.10 -1.44 5.25
N MET A 42 9.32 -1.50 4.18
CA MET A 42 8.27 -2.51 4.02
C MET A 42 8.85 -3.93 3.96
N ASN A 43 8.32 -4.84 4.76
CA ASN A 43 8.66 -6.25 4.76
C ASN A 43 7.44 -7.12 4.38
N LEU A 44 7.47 -7.69 3.17
CA LEU A 44 6.42 -8.53 2.62
C LEU A 44 6.60 -10.03 2.89
N ALA A 45 7.74 -10.45 3.47
CA ALA A 45 8.10 -11.87 3.62
C ALA A 45 7.07 -12.67 4.44
N GLN A 46 6.31 -12.00 5.31
CA GLN A 46 5.30 -12.62 6.17
C GLN A 46 3.89 -12.69 5.56
N HIS A 47 3.67 -12.18 4.34
CA HIS A 47 2.31 -11.99 3.79
C HIS A 47 1.98 -12.83 2.55
N HIS A 48 2.95 -13.62 2.06
CA HIS A 48 2.79 -14.48 0.89
C HIS A 48 1.60 -15.48 0.97
N HIS A 49 1.17 -15.86 2.17
CA HIS A 49 0.08 -16.85 2.35
C HIS A 49 -1.32 -16.23 2.53
N VAL A 50 -1.41 -14.92 2.74
CA VAL A 50 -2.67 -14.25 3.13
C VAL A 50 -3.19 -13.33 2.04
N LEU A 51 -2.29 -12.79 1.19
CA LEU A 51 -2.65 -11.86 0.14
C LEU A 51 -2.74 -12.56 -1.23
N PRO A 52 -3.66 -12.14 -2.11
CA PRO A 52 -3.65 -12.57 -3.51
C PRO A 52 -2.31 -12.25 -4.16
N ASN A 53 -1.78 -13.18 -4.95
CA ASN A 53 -0.47 -13.03 -5.61
C ASN A 53 -0.36 -11.73 -6.40
N GLU A 54 -1.41 -11.31 -7.09
CA GLU A 54 -1.36 -10.08 -7.90
C GLU A 54 -1.32 -8.81 -7.05
N LEU A 55 -1.90 -8.84 -5.83
CA LEU A 55 -1.77 -7.74 -4.88
C LEU A 55 -0.35 -7.72 -4.30
N LEU A 56 0.21 -8.89 -4.01
CA LEU A 56 1.57 -9.00 -3.51
C LEU A 56 2.59 -8.48 -4.53
N SER A 57 2.48 -8.89 -5.79
CA SER A 57 3.34 -8.40 -6.87
C SER A 57 3.22 -6.88 -7.06
N LEU A 58 2.02 -6.31 -6.91
CA LEU A 58 1.86 -4.85 -6.92
C LEU A 58 2.62 -4.20 -5.75
N LEU A 59 2.49 -4.74 -4.54
CA LEU A 59 3.18 -4.23 -3.36
C LEU A 59 4.71 -4.36 -3.47
N GLU A 60 5.21 -5.43 -4.08
CA GLU A 60 6.64 -5.61 -4.36
C GLU A 60 7.16 -4.52 -5.32
N VAL A 61 6.44 -4.26 -6.42
CA VAL A 61 6.79 -3.22 -7.40
C VAL A 61 6.71 -1.82 -6.79
N GLU A 62 5.69 -1.55 -5.98
CA GLU A 62 5.46 -0.24 -5.36
C GLU A 62 6.27 -0.02 -4.07
N SER A 63 6.94 -1.05 -3.56
CA SER A 63 7.66 -1.03 -2.27
C SER A 63 8.65 0.14 -2.16
N THR A 64 9.45 0.38 -3.20
CA THR A 64 10.41 1.48 -3.27
C THR A 64 9.72 2.85 -3.15
N ARG A 65 8.58 3.03 -3.82
CA ARG A 65 7.82 4.30 -3.79
C ARG A 65 7.15 4.52 -2.44
N ILE A 66 6.65 3.45 -1.85
CA ILE A 66 6.03 3.47 -0.52
C ILE A 66 7.08 3.77 0.55
N ASN A 67 8.25 3.13 0.51
CA ASN A 67 9.36 3.40 1.42
C ASN A 67 9.90 4.84 1.26
N ALA A 68 9.79 5.42 0.07
CA ALA A 68 10.13 6.82 -0.19
C ALA A 68 9.05 7.83 0.27
N GLY A 69 7.92 7.38 0.84
CA GLY A 69 6.86 8.25 1.37
C GLY A 69 5.96 8.90 0.30
N ILE A 70 6.00 8.42 -0.96
CA ILE A 70 5.21 8.99 -2.08
C ILE A 70 3.70 8.90 -1.84
N TYR A 71 3.27 7.89 -1.08
CA TYR A 71 1.86 7.63 -0.77
C TYR A 71 1.42 8.17 0.59
N ASP A 72 2.31 8.89 1.30
CA ASP A 72 1.97 9.46 2.60
C ASP A 72 0.83 10.46 2.43
N LEU A 73 -0.09 10.47 3.40
CA LEU A 73 -1.27 11.36 3.38
C LEU A 73 -0.90 12.85 3.21
N GLY A 74 0.30 13.26 3.63
CA GLY A 74 0.80 14.62 3.43
C GLY A 74 1.16 14.97 1.98
N HIS A 75 1.44 13.97 1.14
CA HIS A 75 1.69 14.10 -0.30
C HIS A 75 0.43 13.85 -1.15
N TRP A 76 -0.69 13.53 -0.51
CA TRP A 76 -1.97 13.39 -1.19
C TRP A 76 -2.55 14.78 -1.48
N GLU A 77 -2.02 15.43 -2.51
CA GLU A 77 -2.77 16.50 -3.16
C GLU A 77 -3.98 15.84 -3.81
N PRO A 78 -5.23 16.22 -3.45
CA PRO A 78 -6.36 15.82 -4.24
C PRO A 78 -6.09 16.35 -5.64
N TYR A 79 -5.87 15.45 -6.60
CA TYR A 79 -5.87 15.81 -8.01
C TYR A 79 -7.23 16.46 -8.29
N THR A 80 -7.29 17.79 -8.16
CA THR A 80 -8.39 18.58 -8.68
C THR A 80 -8.26 18.45 -10.18
N TYR A 81 -9.00 17.52 -10.76
CA TYR A 81 -9.28 17.56 -12.19
C TYR A 81 -10.04 18.88 -12.43
N SER A 82 -9.30 19.91 -12.85
CA SER A 82 -9.83 21.16 -13.41
C SER A 82 -10.28 20.94 -14.84
#